data_AF-A0A064CAZ6-F1
#
_entry.id   AF-A0A064CAZ6-F1
#
_cell.length_a   1.000
_cell.length_b   1.000
_cell.length_c   1.000
_cell.angle_alpha   90.00
_cell.angle_beta   90.00
_cell.angle_gamma   90.00
#
_symmetry.space_group_name_H-M   'P 1'
#
loop_
_entity.id
_entity.type
_entity.pdbx_description
1 polymer ?
#
loop_
_entity_poly.entity_id
_entity_poly.type
_entity_poly.pdbx_seq_one_letter_code
_entity_poly.pdbx_strand_id
1 'polypeptide(L)'
;MLTVVHDAIEANESTGGAGRSLLDEIVRDGARQMLAAALKAEVAAYVAQFADQLDEKGHRLVVRNGYHQAREVLTAAGAVEVKAPRVNDKRVDPDTGERKRFSSAILPAWARKSPQMSEVLPLLYLHGLSTSDFTPALEQFLGSGAGLSATTITRLTSQWQDEARAFAARDLSGTDYVYLWVDGIHLKVRLDQEKLCLLVMLGVRADGRKELVAITDGYRESTESWADLLRDCKRRGMTAPVLAVGDGALGFWKAVREVFPATKEQRCWFHKQANVLAALPKSAHASALSALKEIYNAEDIDKAQFAVKAFTVDFGAKYPKAVAKITDDLDTLLEFYHYPAEHWIHLRTTNPIESTFATVRLRTKVTKGPGSRAAGLAMAYKLIDAAAARWRAVNAPHLVALVRAGAVFHKGKLLERPTEITPPTPPSDGDQQAGTEVA
;
A
#
# COMPACT_ATOMS: atom_id res chain seq x y z
N MET A 1 40.54 -22.56 -14.14
CA MET A 1 39.70 -23.32 -15.10
C MET A 1 39.06 -24.44 -14.33
N LEU A 2 37.72 -24.47 -14.26
CA LEU A 2 36.98 -25.64 -13.79
C LEU A 2 36.91 -26.60 -14.97
N THR A 3 37.66 -27.70 -14.92
CA THR A 3 37.57 -28.78 -15.88
C THR A 3 36.35 -29.62 -15.49
N VAL A 4 35.25 -29.47 -16.22
CA VAL A 4 34.08 -30.35 -16.06
C VAL A 4 34.35 -31.59 -16.91
N VAL A 5 34.74 -32.70 -16.26
CA VAL A 5 34.84 -34.00 -16.92
C VAL A 5 33.42 -34.57 -17.03
N HIS A 6 32.93 -34.77 -18.24
CA HIS A 6 31.71 -35.55 -18.48
C HIS A 6 32.11 -37.02 -18.66
N ASP A 7 31.87 -37.86 -17.66
CA ASP A 7 31.78 -39.31 -17.88
C ASP A 7 30.38 -39.62 -18.40
N ALA A 8 30.28 -39.83 -19.72
CA ALA A 8 29.04 -39.98 -20.46
C ALA A 8 28.32 -41.34 -20.25
N ILE A 9 28.65 -42.11 -19.20
CA ILE A 9 28.15 -43.48 -19.03
C ILE A 9 27.12 -43.60 -17.88
N GLU A 10 27.04 -42.65 -16.94
CA GLU A 10 26.09 -42.71 -15.82
C GLU A 10 24.93 -41.69 -15.92
N ALA A 11 24.66 -41.13 -17.11
CA ALA A 11 23.64 -40.09 -17.26
C ALA A 11 22.18 -40.59 -17.13
N ASN A 12 21.94 -41.87 -16.84
CA ASN A 12 20.57 -42.43 -16.86
C ASN A 12 20.19 -43.41 -15.74
N GLU A 13 20.96 -43.51 -14.65
CA GLU A 13 20.47 -44.22 -13.46
C GLU A 13 19.91 -43.22 -12.43
N SER A 14 18.59 -43.09 -12.48
CA SER A 14 17.76 -42.40 -11.49
C SER A 14 17.79 -43.12 -10.13
N THR A 15 18.85 -42.92 -9.36
CA THR A 15 18.92 -43.38 -7.97
C THR A 15 18.38 -42.32 -6.99
N GLY A 16 17.06 -42.36 -6.79
CA GLY A 16 16.43 -42.40 -5.46
C GLY A 16 16.76 -41.39 -4.34
N GLY A 17 17.41 -40.26 -4.61
CA GLY A 17 17.58 -39.16 -3.65
C GLY A 17 17.41 -37.82 -4.35
N ALA A 18 16.75 -36.85 -3.73
CA ALA A 18 16.58 -35.49 -4.27
C ALA A 18 17.94 -34.76 -4.38
N GLY A 19 18.77 -35.15 -5.34
CA GLY A 19 20.04 -34.50 -5.68
C GLY A 19 19.76 -33.17 -6.35
N ARG A 20 20.43 -32.11 -5.89
CA ARG A 20 20.27 -30.75 -6.40
C ARG A 20 20.84 -30.67 -7.83
N SER A 21 20.28 -29.78 -8.65
CA SER A 21 20.82 -29.51 -9.98
C SER A 21 22.28 -29.07 -9.89
N LEU A 22 23.16 -29.64 -10.73
CA LEU A 22 24.57 -29.25 -10.84
C LEU A 22 24.73 -27.74 -11.10
N LEU A 23 23.78 -27.14 -11.83
CA LEU A 23 23.75 -25.70 -12.07
C LEU A 23 23.62 -24.92 -10.75
N ASP A 24 22.70 -25.33 -9.87
CA ASP A 24 22.44 -24.64 -8.61
C ASP A 24 23.60 -24.80 -7.62
N GLU A 25 24.32 -25.92 -7.69
CA GLU A 25 25.54 -26.13 -6.91
C GLU A 25 26.67 -25.18 -7.34
N ILE A 26 26.87 -25.01 -8.66
CA ILE A 26 27.85 -24.06 -9.21
C ILE A 26 27.50 -22.63 -8.78
N VAL A 27 26.23 -22.24 -8.88
CA VAL A 27 25.77 -20.90 -8.47
C VAL A 27 26.02 -20.67 -6.97
N ARG A 28 25.67 -21.64 -6.12
CA ARG A 28 25.86 -21.55 -4.67
C ARG A 28 27.34 -21.47 -4.29
N ASP A 29 28.18 -22.28 -4.93
CA ASP A 29 29.62 -22.24 -4.66
C ASP A 29 30.25 -20.93 -5.14
N GLY A 30 29.85 -20.44 -6.32
CA GLY A 30 30.23 -19.11 -6.80
C GLY A 30 29.86 -18.01 -5.79
N ALA A 31 28.62 -18.00 -5.31
CA ALA A 31 28.16 -17.05 -4.30
C ALA A 31 28.96 -17.16 -2.99
N ARG A 32 29.28 -18.37 -2.53
CA ARG A 32 30.12 -18.62 -1.35
C ARG A 32 31.51 -18.00 -1.50
N GLN A 33 32.17 -18.26 -2.62
CA GLN A 33 33.51 -17.76 -2.89
C GLN A 33 33.52 -16.22 -3.02
N MET A 34 32.55 -15.66 -3.74
CA MET A 34 32.41 -14.21 -3.91
C MET A 34 32.16 -13.50 -2.58
N LEU A 35 31.26 -14.03 -1.74
CA LEU A 35 30.97 -13.44 -0.43
C LEU A 35 32.19 -13.53 0.50
N ALA A 36 32.92 -14.66 0.49
CA ALA A 36 34.16 -14.78 1.25
C ALA A 36 35.24 -13.79 0.79
N ALA A 37 35.37 -13.57 -0.53
CA ALA A 37 36.28 -12.58 -1.09
C ALA A 37 35.90 -11.14 -0.69
N ALA A 38 34.61 -10.80 -0.78
CA ALA A 38 34.10 -9.48 -0.42
C ALA A 38 34.31 -9.16 1.07
N LEU A 39 34.05 -10.12 1.97
CA LEU A 39 34.29 -9.96 3.41
C LEU A 39 35.79 -9.80 3.74
N LYS A 40 36.67 -10.52 3.04
CA LYS A 40 38.12 -10.33 3.18
C LYS A 40 38.55 -8.94 2.70
N ALA A 41 37.97 -8.47 1.59
CA ALA A 41 38.25 -7.13 1.06
C ALA A 41 37.77 -6.02 2.00
N GLU A 42 36.56 -6.13 2.55
CA GLU A 42 36.02 -5.19 3.54
C GLU A 42 36.92 -5.10 4.78
N VAL A 43 37.33 -6.24 5.33
CA VAL A 43 38.27 -6.28 6.46
C VAL A 43 39.65 -5.73 6.08
N ALA A 44 40.13 -5.99 4.88
CA ALA A 44 41.39 -5.40 4.39
C ALA A 44 41.32 -3.88 4.33
N ALA A 45 40.23 -3.33 3.78
CA ALA A 45 39.99 -1.91 3.68
C ALA A 45 39.91 -1.27 5.08
N TYR A 46 39.16 -1.87 6.01
CA TYR A 46 39.06 -1.37 7.38
C TYR A 46 40.40 -1.35 8.11
N VAL A 47 41.21 -2.41 7.99
CA VAL A 47 42.55 -2.46 8.61
C VAL A 47 43.51 -1.46 7.94
N ALA A 48 43.45 -1.30 6.62
CA ALA A 48 44.29 -0.35 5.89
C ALA A 48 43.96 1.10 6.24
N GLN A 49 42.67 1.41 6.42
CA GLN A 49 42.20 2.74 6.82
C GLN A 49 42.81 3.22 8.14
N PHE A 50 43.15 2.30 9.05
CA PHE A 50 43.71 2.62 10.37
C PHE A 50 45.12 2.06 10.54
N ALA A 51 45.87 1.95 9.44
CA ALA A 51 47.23 1.39 9.46
C ALA A 51 48.25 2.28 10.19
N ASP A 52 47.98 3.58 10.27
CA ASP A 52 48.73 4.64 10.94
C ASP A 52 48.42 4.74 12.45
N GLN A 53 47.35 4.09 12.92
CA GLN A 53 46.96 4.06 14.33
C GLN A 53 47.79 3.02 15.08
N LEU A 54 48.86 3.48 15.75
CA LEU A 54 49.84 2.64 16.44
C LEU A 54 49.76 2.82 17.97
N ASP A 55 50.14 1.79 18.72
CA ASP A 55 50.42 1.89 20.15
C ASP A 55 51.80 2.53 20.41
N GLU A 56 52.11 2.79 21.67
CA GLU A 56 53.40 3.37 22.11
C GLU A 56 54.62 2.53 21.69
N LYS A 57 54.42 1.26 21.34
CA LYS A 57 55.47 0.33 20.88
C LYS A 57 55.50 0.21 19.35
N GLY A 58 54.72 1.00 18.62
CA GLY A 58 54.66 1.00 17.17
C GLY A 58 53.82 -0.14 16.57
N HIS A 59 53.04 -0.88 17.36
CA HIS A 59 52.16 -1.92 16.83
C HIS A 59 50.81 -1.33 16.41
N ARG A 60 50.25 -1.85 15.32
CA ARG A 60 48.91 -1.45 14.87
C ARG A 60 47.84 -1.77 15.92
N LEU A 61 46.99 -0.78 16.19
CA LEU A 61 45.83 -0.92 17.07
C LEU A 61 44.69 -1.71 16.42
N VAL A 62 44.64 -1.76 15.09
CA VAL A 62 43.63 -2.49 14.31
C VAL A 62 44.29 -3.60 13.52
N VAL A 63 43.99 -4.86 13.87
CA VAL A 63 44.62 -6.03 13.25
C VAL A 63 43.60 -7.12 12.92
N ARG A 64 43.90 -7.95 11.93
CA ARG A 64 43.12 -9.17 11.67
C ARG A 64 43.30 -10.16 12.82
N ASN A 65 42.22 -10.82 13.22
CA ASN A 65 42.21 -11.75 14.36
C ASN A 65 41.51 -13.08 14.01
N GLY A 66 41.94 -13.67 12.89
CA GLY A 66 41.39 -14.92 12.39
C GLY A 66 39.97 -14.78 11.84
N TYR A 67 39.14 -15.78 12.12
CA TYR A 67 37.78 -15.88 11.59
C TYR A 67 36.80 -16.29 12.70
N HIS A 68 35.52 -15.96 12.51
CA HIS A 68 34.44 -16.53 13.30
C HIS A 68 34.22 -18.02 12.94
N GLN A 69 33.43 -18.71 13.76
CA GLN A 69 32.89 -20.01 13.39
C GLN A 69 32.06 -19.88 12.11
N ALA A 70 32.14 -20.90 11.26
CA ALA A 70 31.33 -20.96 10.06
C ALA A 70 29.84 -20.98 10.44
N ARG A 71 29.02 -20.32 9.63
CA ARG A 71 27.57 -20.33 9.79
C ARG A 71 26.89 -20.28 8.44
N GLU A 72 25.73 -20.91 8.36
CA GLU A 72 24.89 -20.84 7.18
C GLU A 72 24.16 -19.49 7.11
N VAL A 73 24.18 -18.88 5.93
CA VAL A 73 23.47 -17.65 5.61
C VAL A 73 22.56 -17.93 4.41
N LEU A 74 21.27 -17.76 4.61
CA LEU A 74 20.27 -17.93 3.55
C LEU A 74 20.30 -16.73 2.59
N THR A 75 20.54 -16.99 1.31
CA THR A 75 20.61 -15.97 0.25
C THR A 75 19.67 -16.33 -0.90
N ALA A 76 19.60 -15.47 -1.93
CA ALA A 76 18.87 -15.80 -3.16
C ALA A 76 19.46 -17.02 -3.90
N ALA A 77 20.75 -17.33 -3.72
CA ALA A 77 21.40 -18.52 -4.25
C ALA A 77 21.21 -19.77 -3.35
N GLY A 78 20.33 -19.66 -2.34
CA GLY A 78 20.12 -20.67 -1.30
C GLY A 78 21.04 -20.48 -0.09
N ALA A 79 21.09 -21.51 0.74
CA ALA A 79 21.94 -21.59 1.91
C ALA A 79 23.43 -21.61 1.56
N VAL A 80 24.19 -20.64 2.07
CA VAL A 80 25.64 -20.52 1.83
C VAL A 80 26.37 -20.56 3.17
N GLU A 81 27.37 -21.42 3.30
CA GLU A 81 28.26 -21.42 4.46
C GLU A 81 29.21 -20.22 4.40
N VAL A 82 29.24 -19.41 5.46
CA VAL A 82 30.07 -18.21 5.54
C VAL A 82 30.97 -18.26 6.76
N LYS A 83 32.27 -18.05 6.53
CA LYS A 83 33.29 -17.90 7.57
C LYS A 83 33.81 -16.46 7.56
N ALA A 84 33.20 -15.61 8.38
CA ALA A 84 33.50 -14.18 8.40
C ALA A 84 34.87 -13.89 9.05
N PRO A 85 35.76 -13.08 8.43
CA PRO A 85 37.00 -12.66 9.06
C PRO A 85 36.74 -11.74 10.26
N ARG A 86 37.67 -11.76 11.22
CA ARG A 86 37.60 -10.98 12.45
C ARG A 86 38.64 -9.88 12.45
N VAL A 87 38.27 -8.76 13.05
CA VAL A 87 39.20 -7.66 13.36
C VAL A 87 39.24 -7.50 14.87
N ASN A 88 40.45 -7.39 15.41
CA ASN A 88 40.67 -6.90 16.76
C ASN A 88 40.99 -5.41 16.65
N ASP A 89 40.03 -4.58 17.03
CA ASP A 89 40.18 -3.14 17.09
C ASP A 89 40.40 -2.76 18.56
N LYS A 90 41.60 -2.32 18.89
CA LYS A 90 42.00 -1.94 20.26
C LYS A 90 41.74 -0.47 20.57
N ARG A 91 41.24 0.30 19.61
CA ARG A 91 40.96 1.72 19.82
C ARG A 91 39.78 1.87 20.78
N VAL A 92 39.82 2.95 21.55
CA VAL A 92 38.77 3.31 22.50
C VAL A 92 37.99 4.49 21.93
N ASP A 93 36.68 4.44 22.07
CA ASP A 93 35.80 5.55 21.71
C ASP A 93 35.92 6.65 22.78
N PRO A 94 36.25 7.89 22.39
CA PRO A 94 36.56 8.96 23.34
C PRO A 94 35.34 9.44 24.13
N ASP A 95 34.12 9.27 23.60
CA ASP A 95 32.88 9.74 24.23
C ASP A 95 32.31 8.70 25.20
N THR A 96 32.49 7.41 24.88
CA THR A 96 31.89 6.31 25.65
C THR A 96 32.90 5.55 26.51
N GLY A 97 34.21 5.66 26.22
CA GLY A 97 35.26 4.89 26.90
C GLY A 97 35.28 3.40 26.53
N GLU A 98 34.42 2.95 25.62
CA GLU A 98 34.34 1.55 25.19
C GLU A 98 35.29 1.25 24.03
N ARG A 99 35.70 -0.03 23.88
CA ARG A 99 36.47 -0.43 22.71
C ARG A 99 35.62 -0.38 21.44
N LYS A 100 36.16 0.23 20.39
CA LYS A 100 35.58 0.17 19.05
C LYS A 100 35.53 -1.28 18.57
N ARG A 101 34.48 -1.61 17.82
CA ARG A 101 34.30 -2.95 17.24
C ARG A 101 34.04 -2.81 15.76
N PHE A 102 34.76 -3.61 14.97
CA PHE A 102 34.44 -3.78 13.56
C PHE A 102 33.07 -4.46 13.43
N SER A 103 32.17 -3.83 12.67
CA SER A 103 30.93 -4.45 12.21
C SER A 103 30.92 -4.42 10.69
N SER A 104 30.78 -5.59 10.08
CA SER A 104 30.66 -5.72 8.63
C SER A 104 29.34 -5.08 8.16
N ALA A 105 29.41 -4.27 7.11
CA ALA A 105 28.24 -3.76 6.40
C ALA A 105 27.65 -4.84 5.48
N ILE A 106 28.49 -5.73 4.94
CA ILE A 106 28.09 -6.83 4.06
C ILE A 106 27.36 -7.93 4.83
N LEU A 107 27.89 -8.33 5.99
CA LEU A 107 27.34 -9.40 6.82
C LEU A 107 27.29 -8.96 8.30
N PRO A 108 26.19 -8.31 8.72
CA PRO A 108 26.02 -7.88 10.11
C PRO A 108 26.19 -9.01 11.12
N ALA A 109 26.49 -8.63 12.36
CA ALA A 109 26.63 -9.57 13.47
C ALA A 109 25.37 -10.46 13.57
N TRP A 110 25.61 -11.76 13.75
CA TRP A 110 24.58 -12.81 13.86
C TRP A 110 23.63 -13.01 12.67
N ALA A 111 23.73 -12.24 11.58
CA ALA A 111 22.90 -12.41 10.39
C ALA A 111 22.93 -13.87 9.86
N ARG A 112 21.74 -14.46 9.70
CA ARG A 112 21.50 -15.82 9.18
C ARG A 112 20.78 -15.84 7.84
N LYS A 113 20.36 -14.68 7.34
CA LYS A 113 19.64 -14.52 6.08
C LYS A 113 19.89 -13.13 5.53
N SER A 114 19.82 -12.97 4.21
CA SER A 114 19.90 -11.65 3.58
C SER A 114 18.64 -10.80 3.89
N PRO A 115 18.74 -9.46 3.80
CA PRO A 115 17.58 -8.57 3.92
C PRO A 115 16.49 -8.91 2.90
N GLN A 116 16.85 -9.11 1.62
CA GLN A 116 15.92 -9.51 0.57
C GLN A 116 15.19 -10.83 0.88
N MET A 117 15.89 -11.83 1.43
CA MET A 117 15.21 -13.07 1.86
C MET A 117 14.23 -12.79 3.01
N SER A 118 14.58 -11.87 3.91
CA SER A 118 13.68 -11.44 4.98
C SER A 118 12.45 -10.70 4.49
N GLU A 119 12.53 -10.03 3.33
CA GLU A 119 11.43 -9.33 2.66
C GLU A 119 10.54 -10.27 1.84
N VAL A 120 11.12 -11.29 1.20
CA VAL A 120 10.38 -12.26 0.37
C VAL A 120 9.52 -13.20 1.20
N LEU A 121 9.97 -13.62 2.38
CA LEU A 121 9.17 -14.49 3.27
C LEU A 121 7.81 -13.87 3.67
N PRO A 122 7.75 -12.59 4.09
CA PRO A 122 6.53 -11.80 4.12
C PRO A 122 5.68 -12.01 2.91
N LEU A 123 6.22 -11.72 1.72
CA LEU A 123 5.48 -11.75 0.48
C LEU A 123 4.93 -13.14 0.21
N LEU A 124 5.68 -14.21 0.43
CA LEU A 124 5.18 -15.58 0.26
C LEU A 124 4.02 -15.90 1.22
N TYR A 125 4.08 -15.39 2.46
CA TYR A 125 3.02 -15.61 3.46
C TYR A 125 1.80 -14.81 3.08
N LEU A 126 2.07 -13.57 2.70
CA LEU A 126 1.15 -12.62 2.12
C LEU A 126 0.48 -13.22 0.88
N HIS A 127 1.20 -13.97 0.05
CA HIS A 127 0.79 -14.58 -1.21
C HIS A 127 0.02 -15.90 -1.06
N GLY A 128 -0.18 -16.36 0.18
CA GLY A 128 -1.08 -17.47 0.49
C GLY A 128 -0.38 -18.79 0.80
N LEU A 129 0.94 -18.79 0.94
CA LEU A 129 1.65 -19.93 1.52
C LEU A 129 1.27 -20.00 3.01
N SER A 130 0.76 -21.14 3.47
CA SER A 130 0.44 -21.28 4.90
C SER A 130 1.72 -21.43 5.72
N THR A 131 1.71 -21.06 7.01
CA THR A 131 2.88 -21.18 7.91
C THR A 131 3.51 -22.58 7.88
N SER A 132 2.70 -23.63 7.77
CA SER A 132 3.16 -25.02 7.72
C SER A 132 3.77 -25.41 6.37
N ASP A 133 3.41 -24.71 5.29
CA ASP A 133 3.88 -24.99 3.93
C ASP A 133 5.15 -24.19 3.58
N PHE A 134 5.62 -23.30 4.45
CA PHE A 134 6.88 -22.55 4.27
C PHE A 134 8.07 -23.47 4.12
N THR A 135 8.30 -24.30 5.12
CA THR A 135 9.46 -25.18 5.14
C THR A 135 9.43 -26.10 3.91
N PRO A 136 8.34 -26.85 3.62
CA PRO A 136 8.30 -27.70 2.43
C PRO A 136 8.49 -26.96 1.10
N ALA A 137 7.87 -25.78 0.92
CA ALA A 137 7.91 -25.07 -0.36
C ALA A 137 9.25 -24.40 -0.64
N LEU A 138 9.93 -23.91 0.40
CA LEU A 138 11.17 -23.16 0.27
C LEU A 138 12.41 -24.00 0.52
N GLU A 139 12.33 -25.09 1.30
CA GLU A 139 13.46 -25.98 1.52
C GLU A 139 13.91 -26.66 0.22
N GLN A 140 12.96 -27.02 -0.64
CA GLN A 140 13.28 -27.56 -1.97
C GLN A 140 13.98 -26.53 -2.87
N PHE A 141 13.60 -25.26 -2.77
CA PHE A 141 14.17 -24.19 -3.59
C PHE A 141 15.50 -23.64 -3.04
N LEU A 142 15.59 -23.45 -1.72
CA LEU A 142 16.73 -22.80 -1.06
C LEU A 142 17.75 -23.80 -0.51
N GLY A 143 17.40 -25.09 -0.48
CA GLY A 143 18.25 -26.16 0.03
C GLY A 143 18.37 -26.20 1.55
N SER A 144 17.54 -25.48 2.28
CA SER A 144 17.55 -25.48 3.75
C SER A 144 16.26 -24.89 4.29
N GLY A 145 15.69 -25.52 5.31
CA GLY A 145 14.64 -24.94 6.15
C GLY A 145 15.14 -23.88 7.14
N ALA A 146 16.46 -23.66 7.23
CA ALA A 146 17.05 -22.77 8.24
C ALA A 146 16.61 -21.32 8.04
N GLY A 147 16.00 -20.73 9.08
CA GLY A 147 15.47 -19.36 9.03
C GLY A 147 14.03 -19.26 8.50
N LEU A 148 13.36 -20.39 8.26
CA LEU A 148 11.96 -20.49 7.80
C LEU A 148 10.99 -21.03 8.86
N SER A 149 11.44 -21.14 10.11
CA SER A 149 10.65 -21.71 11.21
C SER A 149 9.38 -20.92 11.52
N ALA A 150 8.38 -21.59 12.10
CA ALA A 150 7.15 -20.95 12.61
C ALA A 150 7.46 -19.76 13.54
N THR A 151 8.51 -19.85 14.37
CA THR A 151 8.98 -18.76 15.23
C THR A 151 9.44 -17.52 14.44
N THR A 152 10.06 -17.72 13.28
CA THR A 152 10.46 -16.62 12.39
C THR A 152 9.23 -15.88 11.85
N ILE A 153 8.18 -16.62 11.52
CA ILE A 153 6.91 -16.06 11.03
C ILE A 153 6.19 -15.31 12.16
N THR A 154 6.15 -15.83 13.38
CA THR A 154 5.56 -15.10 14.53
C THR A 154 6.29 -13.78 14.80
N ARG A 155 7.63 -13.76 14.74
CA ARG A 155 8.41 -12.52 14.89
C ARG A 155 8.11 -11.52 13.77
N LEU A 156 7.95 -12.01 12.54
CA LEU A 156 7.59 -11.20 11.38
C LEU A 156 6.22 -10.54 11.55
N THR A 157 5.22 -11.30 12.01
CA THR A 157 3.88 -10.77 12.31
C THR A 157 3.93 -9.72 13.41
N SER A 158 4.81 -9.91 14.41
CA SER A 158 5.00 -8.92 15.49
C SER A 158 5.59 -7.63 14.94
N GLN A 159 6.61 -7.72 14.07
CA GLN A 159 7.17 -6.57 13.37
C GLN A 159 6.10 -5.83 12.54
N TRP A 160 5.23 -6.55 11.82
CA TRP A 160 4.15 -5.89 11.07
C TRP A 160 3.12 -5.21 11.96
N GLN A 161 2.88 -5.73 13.17
CA GLN A 161 2.03 -5.04 14.14
C GLN A 161 2.68 -3.74 14.59
N ASP A 162 4.00 -3.72 14.81
CA ASP A 162 4.74 -2.50 15.12
C ASP A 162 4.66 -1.49 13.96
N GLU A 163 4.85 -1.95 12.73
CA GLU A 163 4.76 -1.10 11.53
C GLU A 163 3.33 -0.58 11.32
N ALA A 164 2.30 -1.40 11.53
CA ALA A 164 0.90 -0.98 11.47
C ALA A 164 0.57 0.04 12.57
N ARG A 165 1.12 -0.12 13.78
CA ARG A 165 0.98 0.86 14.88
C ARG A 165 1.65 2.18 14.53
N ALA A 166 2.89 2.14 14.02
CA ALA A 166 3.61 3.32 13.59
C ALA A 166 2.86 4.06 12.47
N PHE A 167 2.33 3.32 11.50
CA PHE A 167 1.48 3.86 10.45
C PHE A 167 0.19 4.50 11.00
N ALA A 168 -0.47 3.85 11.95
CA ALA A 168 -1.68 4.38 12.57
C ALA A 168 -1.42 5.65 13.40
N ALA A 169 -0.19 5.85 13.90
CA ALA A 169 0.19 7.03 14.66
C ALA A 169 0.79 8.17 13.81
N ARG A 170 1.07 7.93 12.51
CA ARG A 170 1.79 8.90 11.67
C ARG A 170 1.03 10.21 11.51
N ASP A 171 1.79 11.30 11.37
CA ASP A 171 1.26 12.61 11.01
C ASP A 171 0.65 12.58 9.59
N LEU A 172 -0.51 13.21 9.45
CA LEU A 172 -1.25 13.36 8.19
C LEU A 172 -1.27 14.82 7.72
N SER A 173 -0.73 15.77 8.50
CA SER A 173 -0.74 17.20 8.16
C SER A 173 0.02 17.53 6.85
N GLY A 174 1.06 16.76 6.54
CA GLY A 174 1.88 16.94 5.34
C GLY A 174 1.28 16.43 4.03
N THR A 175 0.12 15.78 4.06
CA THR A 175 -0.52 15.22 2.86
C THR A 175 -1.98 15.65 2.74
N ASP A 176 -2.30 16.27 1.61
CA ASP A 176 -3.66 16.68 1.30
C ASP A 176 -4.38 15.63 0.45
N TYR A 177 -5.41 15.00 1.04
CA TYR A 177 -6.25 14.00 0.37
C TYR A 177 -7.52 14.64 -0.17
N VAL A 178 -7.62 14.76 -1.50
CA VAL A 178 -8.73 15.44 -2.20
C VAL A 178 -9.93 14.51 -2.34
N TYR A 179 -9.68 13.24 -2.67
CA TYR A 179 -10.69 12.19 -2.72
C TYR A 179 -10.39 11.13 -1.67
N LEU A 180 -11.44 10.50 -1.15
CA LEU A 180 -11.35 9.45 -0.17
C LEU A 180 -12.28 8.29 -0.55
N TRP A 181 -11.72 7.12 -0.88
CA TRP A 181 -12.51 5.89 -0.91
C TRP A 181 -12.56 5.25 0.47
N VAL A 182 -13.72 4.72 0.83
CA VAL A 182 -13.92 4.01 2.08
C VAL A 182 -14.62 2.68 1.87
N ASP A 183 -14.27 1.71 2.69
CA ASP A 183 -14.91 0.39 2.67
C ASP A 183 -14.77 -0.33 4.01
N GLY A 184 -15.69 -1.26 4.25
CA GLY A 184 -15.69 -2.16 5.41
C GLY A 184 -15.49 -3.61 5.00
N ILE A 185 -14.43 -4.22 5.51
CA ILE A 185 -13.92 -5.49 5.00
C ILE A 185 -13.91 -6.55 6.07
N HIS A 186 -14.73 -7.57 5.86
CA HIS A 186 -14.92 -8.64 6.80
C HIS A 186 -13.94 -9.79 6.54
N LEU A 187 -13.03 -10.03 7.48
CA LEU A 187 -12.12 -11.17 7.50
C LEU A 187 -12.57 -12.18 8.57
N LYS A 188 -12.42 -13.48 8.27
CA LYS A 188 -12.61 -14.54 9.28
C LYS A 188 -11.34 -14.67 10.11
N VAL A 189 -11.45 -14.58 11.43
CA VAL A 189 -10.33 -14.81 12.38
C VAL A 189 -10.42 -16.26 12.86
N ARG A 190 -9.28 -16.92 13.06
CA ARG A 190 -9.24 -18.36 13.39
C ARG A 190 -9.49 -18.66 14.87
N LEU A 191 -8.98 -17.82 15.78
CA LEU A 191 -9.07 -18.04 17.23
C LEU A 191 -10.22 -17.26 17.89
N ASP A 192 -11.04 -16.59 17.10
CA ASP A 192 -12.17 -15.78 17.56
C ASP A 192 -13.43 -16.17 16.76
N GLN A 193 -14.59 -16.26 17.42
CA GLN A 193 -15.85 -16.54 16.72
C GLN A 193 -16.36 -15.31 15.96
N GLU A 194 -15.85 -14.12 16.28
CA GLU A 194 -16.26 -12.87 15.65
C GLU A 194 -15.51 -12.59 14.34
N LYS A 195 -16.25 -12.04 13.34
CA LYS A 195 -15.65 -11.57 12.08
C LYS A 195 -14.90 -10.26 12.36
N LEU A 196 -13.64 -10.19 11.98
CA LEU A 196 -12.89 -8.95 11.99
C LEU A 196 -13.43 -8.02 10.90
N CYS A 197 -13.98 -6.87 11.28
CA CYS A 197 -14.38 -5.82 10.36
C CYS A 197 -13.25 -4.79 10.26
N LEU A 198 -12.58 -4.73 9.12
CA LEU A 198 -11.56 -3.72 8.85
C LEU A 198 -12.21 -2.51 8.19
N LEU A 199 -12.06 -1.34 8.79
CA LEU A 199 -12.44 -0.08 8.17
C LEU A 199 -11.24 0.45 7.42
N VAL A 200 -11.38 0.70 6.13
CA VAL A 200 -10.28 1.07 5.23
C VAL A 200 -10.58 2.42 4.59
N MET A 201 -9.58 3.29 4.57
CA MET A 201 -9.61 4.59 3.90
C MET A 201 -8.45 4.69 2.91
N LEU A 202 -8.74 4.81 1.61
CA LEU A 202 -7.76 5.12 0.57
C LEU A 202 -7.96 6.56 0.09
N GLY A 203 -6.89 7.34 0.04
CA GLY A 203 -6.93 8.75 -0.36
C GLY A 203 -6.30 8.98 -1.72
N VAL A 204 -6.71 10.05 -2.40
CA VAL A 204 -6.02 10.61 -3.56
C VAL A 204 -5.36 11.90 -3.14
N ARG A 205 -4.03 11.95 -3.26
CA ARG A 205 -3.23 13.14 -2.97
C ARG A 205 -3.49 14.22 -4.01
N ALA A 206 -3.13 15.48 -3.70
CA ALA A 206 -3.23 16.58 -4.66
C ALA A 206 -2.48 16.34 -6.00
N ASP A 207 -1.47 15.47 -6.01
CA ASP A 207 -0.74 15.04 -7.21
C ASP A 207 -1.39 13.85 -7.96
N GLY A 208 -2.58 13.43 -7.52
CA GLY A 208 -3.38 12.34 -8.09
C GLY A 208 -2.91 10.93 -7.75
N ARG A 209 -1.85 10.74 -6.96
CA ARG A 209 -1.45 9.42 -6.48
C ARG A 209 -2.40 8.91 -5.40
N LYS A 210 -2.63 7.59 -5.42
CA LYS A 210 -3.44 6.89 -4.42
C LYS A 210 -2.56 6.45 -3.26
N GLU A 211 -3.06 6.54 -2.04
CA GLU A 211 -2.36 6.13 -0.82
C GLU A 211 -3.34 5.52 0.18
N LEU A 212 -2.90 4.54 0.97
CA LEU A 212 -3.64 4.14 2.17
C LEU A 212 -3.58 5.28 3.16
N VAL A 213 -4.72 5.79 3.60
CA VAL A 213 -4.82 6.87 4.58
C VAL A 213 -4.86 6.28 5.99
N ALA A 214 -5.79 5.34 6.21
CA ALA A 214 -5.99 4.71 7.49
C ALA A 214 -6.60 3.30 7.33
N ILE A 215 -6.31 2.44 8.30
CA ILE A 215 -6.92 1.13 8.46
C ILE A 215 -7.05 0.83 9.96
N THR A 216 -8.21 0.34 10.40
CA THR A 216 -8.43 -0.05 11.79
C THR A 216 -9.38 -1.24 11.88
N ASP A 217 -9.33 -1.97 13.00
CA ASP A 217 -10.25 -3.05 13.31
C ASP A 217 -11.52 -2.52 13.99
N GLY A 218 -12.52 -2.14 13.18
CA GLY A 218 -13.85 -1.90 13.69
C GLY A 218 -14.42 -3.16 14.38
N TYR A 219 -15.08 -2.99 15.52
CA TYR A 219 -15.94 -4.05 16.06
C TYR A 219 -17.07 -4.38 15.07
N ARG A 220 -17.56 -3.35 14.36
CA ARG A 220 -18.55 -3.40 13.29
C ARG A 220 -18.46 -2.13 12.42
N GLU A 221 -19.13 -2.10 11.28
CA GLU A 221 -19.31 -0.88 10.46
C GLU A 221 -20.32 0.11 11.08
N SER A 222 -20.13 0.45 12.36
CA SER A 222 -20.99 1.41 13.06
C SER A 222 -20.56 2.85 12.81
N THR A 223 -21.50 3.77 13.00
CA THR A 223 -21.22 5.22 12.97
C THR A 223 -20.13 5.60 13.95
N GLU A 224 -20.14 5.04 15.15
CA GLU A 224 -19.13 5.33 16.17
C GLU A 224 -17.73 4.89 15.74
N SER A 225 -17.58 3.65 15.24
CA SER A 225 -16.27 3.15 14.76
C SER A 225 -15.70 3.98 13.61
N TRP A 226 -16.56 4.45 12.69
CA TRP A 226 -16.14 5.36 11.62
C TRP A 226 -15.83 6.76 12.13
N ALA A 227 -16.61 7.29 13.08
CA ALA A 227 -16.40 8.61 13.66
C ALA A 227 -15.08 8.66 14.44
N ASP A 228 -14.76 7.61 15.19
CA ASP A 228 -13.48 7.51 15.90
C ASP A 228 -12.29 7.50 14.95
N LEU A 229 -12.36 6.73 13.87
CA LEU A 229 -11.33 6.72 12.83
C LEU A 229 -11.16 8.09 12.16
N LEU A 230 -12.27 8.75 11.80
CA LEU A 230 -12.24 10.07 11.16
C LEU A 230 -11.74 11.17 12.11
N ARG A 231 -12.18 11.17 13.37
CA ARG A 231 -11.70 12.09 14.41
C ARG A 231 -10.22 11.88 14.69
N ASP A 232 -9.77 10.63 14.69
CA ASP A 232 -8.35 10.30 14.81
C ASP A 232 -7.53 10.85 13.64
N CYS A 233 -7.97 10.63 12.40
CA CYS A 233 -7.32 11.21 11.23
C CYS A 233 -7.28 12.74 11.31
N LYS A 234 -8.39 13.38 11.74
CA LYS A 234 -8.47 14.83 11.94
C LYS A 234 -7.49 15.33 13.00
N ARG A 235 -7.36 14.65 14.15
CA ARG A 235 -6.37 14.98 15.19
C ARG A 235 -4.94 14.86 14.67
N ARG A 236 -4.67 13.88 13.80
CA ARG A 236 -3.37 13.70 13.13
C ARG A 236 -3.14 14.69 11.99
N GLY A 237 -3.99 15.70 11.81
CA GLY A 237 -3.79 16.77 10.84
C GLY A 237 -4.42 16.53 9.46
N MET A 238 -5.19 15.46 9.26
CA MET A 238 -5.87 15.22 7.98
C MET A 238 -6.89 16.34 7.72
N THR A 239 -6.73 17.02 6.58
CA THR A 239 -7.73 17.98 6.13
C THR A 239 -8.95 17.27 5.55
N ALA A 240 -10.13 17.88 5.67
CA ALA A 240 -11.35 17.34 5.10
C ALA A 240 -11.19 17.06 3.58
N PRO A 241 -11.52 15.86 3.09
CA PRO A 241 -11.52 15.57 1.66
C PRO A 241 -12.68 16.29 0.98
N VAL A 242 -12.56 16.55 -0.32
CA VAL A 242 -13.62 17.18 -1.11
C VAL A 242 -14.75 16.19 -1.38
N LEU A 243 -14.40 14.93 -1.70
CA LEU A 243 -15.35 13.85 -1.99
C LEU A 243 -14.97 12.58 -1.23
N ALA A 244 -15.96 11.95 -0.59
CA ALA A 244 -15.85 10.58 -0.12
C ALA A 244 -16.69 9.62 -0.99
N VAL A 245 -16.12 8.48 -1.35
CA VAL A 245 -16.72 7.44 -2.19
C VAL A 245 -16.81 6.14 -1.38
N GLY A 246 -18.00 5.56 -1.26
CA GLY A 246 -18.19 4.34 -0.47
C GLY A 246 -19.47 3.59 -0.80
N ASP A 247 -19.69 2.47 -0.11
CA ASP A 247 -20.94 1.72 -0.19
C ASP A 247 -22.13 2.42 0.53
N GLY A 248 -23.33 1.88 0.34
CA GLY A 248 -24.57 2.03 1.10
C GLY A 248 -24.45 2.06 2.63
N ALA A 249 -23.43 1.42 3.23
CA ALA A 249 -23.31 1.22 4.67
C ALA A 249 -23.49 2.52 5.49
N LEU A 250 -24.58 2.57 6.27
CA LEU A 250 -25.07 3.80 6.92
C LEU A 250 -24.12 4.40 7.97
N GLY A 251 -23.17 3.61 8.48
CA GLY A 251 -22.25 4.03 9.55
C GLY A 251 -21.36 5.20 9.13
N PHE A 252 -20.64 5.04 8.02
CA PHE A 252 -19.67 6.03 7.54
C PHE A 252 -20.30 7.38 7.22
N TRP A 253 -21.43 7.39 6.51
CA TRP A 253 -22.04 8.64 6.04
C TRP A 253 -22.54 9.52 7.18
N LYS A 254 -23.07 8.91 8.25
CA LYS A 254 -23.39 9.65 9.47
C LYS A 254 -22.13 10.25 10.11
N ALA A 255 -21.05 9.48 10.16
CA ALA A 255 -19.79 9.91 10.77
C ALA A 255 -19.10 11.03 9.97
N VAL A 256 -19.07 10.94 8.64
CA VAL A 256 -18.41 11.96 7.81
C VAL A 256 -19.16 13.29 7.86
N ARG A 257 -20.49 13.28 7.88
CA ARG A 257 -21.31 14.49 8.08
C ARG A 257 -21.01 15.20 9.40
N GLU A 258 -20.66 14.45 10.44
CA GLU A 258 -20.30 15.00 11.74
C GLU A 258 -18.86 15.55 11.76
N VAL A 259 -17.89 14.75 11.30
CA VAL A 259 -16.46 15.07 11.46
C VAL A 259 -15.94 16.02 10.37
N PHE A 260 -16.45 15.86 9.14
CA PHE A 260 -16.08 16.61 7.94
C PHE A 260 -17.33 17.02 7.13
N PRO A 261 -18.15 17.94 7.66
CA PRO A 261 -19.46 18.30 7.07
C PRO A 261 -19.40 18.87 5.65
N ALA A 262 -18.25 19.38 5.22
CA ALA A 262 -18.05 19.90 3.87
C ALA A 262 -17.79 18.82 2.82
N THR A 263 -17.43 17.60 3.24
CA THR A 263 -17.12 16.49 2.33
C THR A 263 -18.40 16.00 1.65
N LYS A 264 -18.36 15.92 0.31
CA LYS A 264 -19.47 15.40 -0.50
C LYS A 264 -19.52 13.88 -0.50
N GLU A 265 -20.69 13.33 -0.78
CA GLU A 265 -20.95 11.88 -0.72
C GLU A 265 -21.20 11.29 -2.10
N GLN A 266 -20.37 10.32 -2.48
CA GLN A 266 -20.57 9.51 -3.67
C GLN A 266 -20.83 8.05 -3.29
N ARG A 267 -21.95 7.50 -3.73
CA ARG A 267 -22.27 6.08 -3.58
C ARG A 267 -21.69 5.26 -4.72
N CYS A 268 -21.08 4.14 -4.39
CA CYS A 268 -20.46 3.26 -5.36
C CYS A 268 -21.49 2.56 -6.27
N TRP A 269 -21.34 2.72 -7.59
CA TRP A 269 -22.21 2.07 -8.58
C TRP A 269 -22.06 0.55 -8.62
N PHE A 270 -20.90 -0.01 -8.27
CA PHE A 270 -20.70 -1.46 -8.20
C PHE A 270 -21.64 -2.11 -7.17
N HIS A 271 -21.59 -1.64 -5.92
CA HIS A 271 -22.50 -2.10 -4.86
C HIS A 271 -23.96 -1.75 -5.15
N LYS A 272 -24.22 -0.57 -5.72
CA LYS A 272 -25.58 -0.17 -6.11
C LYS A 272 -26.19 -1.14 -7.14
N GLN A 273 -25.41 -1.60 -8.13
CA GLN A 273 -25.86 -2.62 -9.08
C GLN A 273 -26.31 -3.89 -8.37
N ALA A 274 -25.50 -4.41 -7.44
CA ALA A 274 -25.87 -5.60 -6.66
C ALA A 274 -27.18 -5.40 -5.87
N ASN A 275 -27.35 -4.23 -5.25
CA ASN A 275 -28.58 -3.88 -4.50
C ASN A 275 -29.83 -3.83 -5.39
N VAL A 276 -29.70 -3.30 -6.60
CA VAL A 276 -30.79 -3.27 -7.59
C VAL A 276 -31.13 -4.69 -8.05
N LEU A 277 -30.12 -5.49 -8.42
CA LEU A 277 -30.32 -6.87 -8.88
C LEU A 277 -30.94 -7.78 -7.82
N ALA A 278 -30.63 -7.57 -6.54
CA ALA A 278 -31.26 -8.30 -5.43
C ALA A 278 -32.77 -8.06 -5.32
N ALA A 279 -33.28 -6.95 -5.86
CA ALA A 279 -34.70 -6.62 -5.91
C ALA A 279 -35.38 -7.07 -7.22
N LEU A 280 -34.66 -7.82 -8.09
CA LEU A 280 -35.13 -8.24 -9.41
C LEU A 280 -35.04 -9.76 -9.59
N PRO A 281 -35.95 -10.37 -10.36
CA PRO A 281 -35.80 -11.75 -10.79
C PRO A 281 -34.59 -11.88 -11.75
N LYS A 282 -33.93 -13.04 -11.74
CA LYS A 282 -32.74 -13.31 -12.57
C LYS A 282 -32.96 -13.04 -14.07
N SER A 283 -34.16 -13.28 -14.57
CA SER A 283 -34.53 -13.02 -15.98
C SER A 283 -34.44 -11.54 -16.38
N ALA A 284 -34.58 -10.61 -15.44
CA ALA A 284 -34.49 -9.17 -15.68
C ALA A 284 -33.08 -8.60 -15.43
N HIS A 285 -32.12 -9.42 -14.98
CA HIS A 285 -30.79 -8.92 -14.60
C HIS A 285 -30.02 -8.34 -15.78
N ALA A 286 -30.08 -8.98 -16.95
CA ALA A 286 -29.35 -8.53 -18.14
C ALA A 286 -29.83 -7.15 -18.62
N SER A 287 -31.15 -6.95 -18.74
CA SER A 287 -31.73 -5.66 -19.14
C SER A 287 -31.49 -4.58 -18.10
N ALA A 288 -31.64 -4.89 -16.81
CA ALA A 288 -31.37 -3.95 -15.73
C ALA A 288 -29.91 -3.50 -15.71
N LEU A 289 -28.94 -4.42 -15.86
CA LEU A 289 -27.52 -4.07 -15.94
C LEU A 289 -27.21 -3.17 -17.14
N SER A 290 -27.85 -3.40 -18.28
CA SER A 290 -27.72 -2.53 -19.46
C SER A 290 -28.23 -1.13 -19.13
N ALA A 291 -29.44 -1.00 -18.59
CA ALA A 291 -30.02 0.29 -18.27
C ALA A 291 -29.23 1.03 -17.16
N LEU A 292 -28.69 0.33 -16.17
CA LEU A 292 -27.81 0.92 -15.16
C LEU A 292 -26.52 1.47 -15.81
N LYS A 293 -25.93 0.77 -16.78
CA LYS A 293 -24.75 1.23 -17.53
C LYS A 293 -25.00 2.54 -18.28
N GLU A 294 -26.19 2.71 -18.84
CA GLU A 294 -26.58 3.96 -19.51
C GLU A 294 -26.58 5.16 -18.53
N ILE A 295 -26.86 4.93 -17.24
CA ILE A 295 -26.88 6.00 -16.24
C ILE A 295 -25.45 6.44 -15.88
N TYR A 296 -24.59 5.50 -15.47
CA TYR A 296 -23.27 5.85 -14.93
C TYR A 296 -22.16 5.99 -15.99
N ASN A 297 -22.44 5.67 -17.26
CA ASN A 297 -21.59 6.00 -18.40
C ASN A 297 -22.19 7.10 -19.29
N ALA A 298 -23.26 7.77 -18.84
CA ALA A 298 -23.84 8.88 -19.60
C ALA A 298 -22.79 9.96 -19.87
N GLU A 299 -22.99 10.70 -20.95
CA GLU A 299 -22.09 11.78 -21.38
C GLU A 299 -21.99 12.89 -20.31
N ASP A 300 -23.10 13.19 -19.63
CA ASP A 300 -23.18 14.18 -18.58
C ASP A 300 -24.30 13.86 -17.57
N ILE A 301 -24.42 14.70 -16.54
CA ILE A 301 -25.42 14.54 -15.48
C ILE A 301 -26.86 14.64 -16.00
N ASP A 302 -27.14 15.47 -17.03
CA ASP A 302 -28.49 15.64 -17.56
C ASP A 302 -28.92 14.38 -18.32
N LYS A 303 -28.02 13.81 -19.11
CA LYS A 303 -28.22 12.52 -19.79
C LYS A 303 -28.36 11.39 -18.78
N ALA A 304 -27.60 11.39 -17.69
CA ALA A 304 -27.75 10.42 -16.61
C ALA A 304 -29.13 10.50 -15.96
N GLN A 305 -29.62 11.72 -15.67
CA GLN A 305 -30.97 11.92 -15.13
C GLN A 305 -32.07 11.47 -16.10
N PHE A 306 -31.89 11.67 -17.40
CA PHE A 306 -32.81 11.14 -18.41
C PHE A 306 -32.81 9.61 -18.42
N ALA A 307 -31.63 8.97 -18.35
CA ALA A 307 -31.50 7.52 -18.28
C ALA A 307 -32.16 6.94 -17.00
N VAL A 308 -32.11 7.66 -15.87
CA VAL A 308 -32.82 7.28 -14.64
C VAL A 308 -34.33 7.31 -14.85
N LYS A 309 -34.86 8.35 -15.52
CA LYS A 309 -36.29 8.42 -15.84
C LYS A 309 -36.72 7.24 -16.74
N ALA A 310 -35.91 6.90 -17.74
CA ALA A 310 -36.15 5.73 -18.58
C ALA A 310 -36.17 4.43 -17.75
N PHE A 311 -35.18 4.23 -16.86
CA PHE A 311 -35.16 3.09 -15.94
C PHE A 311 -36.42 3.03 -15.06
N THR A 312 -36.87 4.16 -14.53
CA THR A 312 -38.11 4.25 -13.74
C THR A 312 -39.34 3.82 -14.53
N VAL A 313 -39.44 4.20 -15.81
CA VAL A 313 -40.56 3.78 -16.68
C VAL A 313 -40.49 2.28 -16.96
N ASP A 314 -39.34 1.78 -17.37
CA ASP A 314 -39.17 0.38 -17.81
C ASP A 314 -39.37 -0.62 -16.67
N PHE A 315 -38.90 -0.29 -15.46
CA PHE A 315 -38.92 -1.20 -14.31
C PHE A 315 -39.96 -0.84 -13.26
N GLY A 316 -40.44 0.40 -13.20
CA GLY A 316 -41.24 0.91 -12.07
C GLY A 316 -42.57 0.21 -11.84
N ALA A 317 -43.27 -0.17 -12.91
CA ALA A 317 -44.58 -0.83 -12.81
C ALA A 317 -44.49 -2.23 -12.16
N LYS A 318 -43.42 -2.99 -12.45
CA LYS A 318 -43.24 -4.37 -11.96
C LYS A 318 -42.30 -4.48 -10.77
N TYR A 319 -41.33 -3.56 -10.68
CA TYR A 319 -40.21 -3.63 -9.74
C TYR A 319 -39.97 -2.28 -9.04
N PRO A 320 -40.97 -1.70 -8.37
CA PRO A 320 -40.84 -0.39 -7.71
C PRO A 320 -39.72 -0.36 -6.68
N LYS A 321 -39.45 -1.48 -5.99
CA LYS A 321 -38.34 -1.60 -5.04
C LYS A 321 -36.97 -1.45 -5.70
N ALA A 322 -36.80 -1.93 -6.93
CA ALA A 322 -35.54 -1.83 -7.66
C ALA A 322 -35.30 -0.38 -8.12
N VAL A 323 -36.36 0.30 -8.56
CA VAL A 323 -36.33 1.74 -8.90
C VAL A 323 -35.99 2.59 -7.68
N ALA A 324 -36.64 2.34 -6.53
CA ALA A 324 -36.37 3.04 -5.28
C ALA A 324 -34.88 2.98 -4.87
N LYS A 325 -34.19 1.86 -5.14
CA LYS A 325 -32.74 1.77 -4.89
C LYS A 325 -31.93 2.83 -5.64
N ILE A 326 -32.40 3.34 -6.77
CA ILE A 326 -31.71 4.41 -7.50
C ILE A 326 -32.26 5.77 -7.08
N THR A 327 -33.58 5.95 -7.12
CA THR A 327 -34.22 7.26 -6.94
C THR A 327 -34.01 7.84 -5.54
N ASP A 328 -33.96 7.00 -4.51
CA ASP A 328 -33.81 7.45 -3.12
C ASP A 328 -32.40 7.99 -2.83
N ASP A 329 -31.40 7.57 -3.61
CA ASP A 329 -29.99 7.93 -3.42
C ASP A 329 -29.42 8.69 -4.63
N LEU A 330 -30.27 9.21 -5.51
CA LEU A 330 -29.90 9.68 -6.85
C LEU A 330 -28.79 10.74 -6.84
N ASP A 331 -28.92 11.75 -5.99
CA ASP A 331 -27.95 12.85 -5.90
C ASP A 331 -26.56 12.30 -5.53
N THR A 332 -26.49 11.44 -4.51
CA THR A 332 -25.23 10.81 -4.10
C THR A 332 -24.71 9.78 -5.10
N LEU A 333 -25.54 9.26 -6.00
CA LEU A 333 -25.11 8.36 -7.07
C LEU A 333 -24.50 9.13 -8.25
N LEU A 334 -24.96 10.36 -8.49
CA LEU A 334 -24.53 11.20 -9.60
C LEU A 334 -23.51 12.28 -9.22
N GLU A 335 -23.19 12.43 -7.93
CA GLU A 335 -22.25 13.43 -7.40
C GLU A 335 -20.91 13.47 -8.18
N PHE A 336 -20.41 12.32 -8.64
CA PHE A 336 -19.17 12.22 -9.40
C PHE A 336 -19.18 13.03 -10.71
N TYR A 337 -20.35 13.32 -11.31
CA TYR A 337 -20.47 14.15 -12.52
C TYR A 337 -20.10 15.62 -12.29
N HIS A 338 -20.02 16.08 -11.03
CA HIS A 338 -19.57 17.43 -10.66
C HIS A 338 -18.04 17.58 -10.60
N TYR A 339 -17.31 16.53 -10.92
CA TYR A 339 -15.84 16.47 -10.94
C TYR A 339 -15.34 16.26 -12.39
N PRO A 340 -14.03 16.37 -12.67
CA PRO A 340 -13.48 16.17 -14.01
C PRO A 340 -13.92 14.85 -14.65
N ALA A 341 -14.28 14.88 -15.93
CA ALA A 341 -14.74 13.70 -16.67
C ALA A 341 -13.72 12.56 -16.65
N GLU A 342 -12.44 12.90 -16.65
CA GLU A 342 -11.32 11.97 -16.57
C GLU A 342 -11.34 11.16 -15.27
N HIS A 343 -11.86 11.75 -14.19
CA HIS A 343 -11.91 11.14 -12.87
C HIS A 343 -13.12 10.19 -12.69
N TRP A 344 -14.19 10.36 -13.48
CA TRP A 344 -15.45 9.62 -13.31
C TRP A 344 -15.29 8.10 -13.25
N ILE A 345 -14.42 7.54 -14.11
CA ILE A 345 -14.14 6.11 -14.13
C ILE A 345 -13.59 5.58 -12.80
N HIS A 346 -12.89 6.43 -12.03
CA HIS A 346 -12.37 6.12 -10.71
C HIS A 346 -13.39 6.41 -9.61
N LEU A 347 -14.11 7.53 -9.69
CA LEU A 347 -14.98 8.02 -8.61
C LEU A 347 -16.31 7.25 -8.50
N ARG A 348 -16.81 6.68 -9.60
CA ARG A 348 -18.08 5.93 -9.58
C ARG A 348 -17.99 4.56 -8.90
N THR A 349 -16.82 4.14 -8.46
CA THR A 349 -16.58 2.78 -7.92
C THR A 349 -15.58 2.78 -6.76
N THR A 350 -15.72 1.82 -5.84
CA THR A 350 -14.73 1.49 -4.81
C THR A 350 -13.73 0.42 -5.27
N ASN A 351 -13.63 0.16 -6.58
CA ASN A 351 -12.69 -0.80 -7.16
C ASN A 351 -11.22 -0.64 -6.68
N PRO A 352 -10.68 0.57 -6.42
CA PRO A 352 -9.34 0.70 -5.83
C PRO A 352 -9.17 -0.08 -4.50
N ILE A 353 -10.22 -0.14 -3.68
CA ILE A 353 -10.24 -0.95 -2.46
C ILE A 353 -10.50 -2.41 -2.80
N GLU A 354 -11.57 -2.69 -3.53
CA GLU A 354 -12.00 -4.08 -3.81
C GLU A 354 -10.95 -4.90 -4.54
N SER A 355 -10.25 -4.32 -5.52
CA SER A 355 -9.16 -5.01 -6.24
C SER A 355 -7.98 -5.36 -5.32
N THR A 356 -7.64 -4.46 -4.41
CA THR A 356 -6.60 -4.68 -3.39
C THR A 356 -7.01 -5.81 -2.44
N PHE A 357 -8.28 -5.85 -2.04
CA PHE A 357 -8.78 -6.83 -1.07
C PHE A 357 -9.28 -8.14 -1.65
N ALA A 358 -9.60 -8.23 -2.93
CA ALA A 358 -9.87 -9.51 -3.60
C ALA A 358 -8.68 -10.46 -3.40
N THR A 359 -7.48 -9.91 -3.48
CA THR A 359 -6.22 -10.59 -3.17
C THR A 359 -6.14 -11.06 -1.71
N VAL A 360 -6.57 -10.23 -0.76
CA VAL A 360 -6.60 -10.56 0.67
C VAL A 360 -7.64 -11.67 0.96
N ARG A 361 -8.86 -11.53 0.45
CA ARG A 361 -9.99 -12.44 0.66
C ARG A 361 -9.70 -13.84 0.09
N LEU A 362 -9.15 -13.94 -1.12
CA LEU A 362 -8.77 -15.22 -1.73
C LEU A 362 -7.84 -16.03 -0.81
N ARG A 363 -6.98 -15.35 -0.07
CA ARG A 363 -5.91 -15.96 0.73
C ARG A 363 -6.35 -16.35 2.14
N THR A 364 -7.24 -15.56 2.76
CA THR A 364 -7.87 -15.97 4.05
C THR A 364 -8.65 -17.29 3.94
N LYS A 365 -9.12 -17.64 2.74
CA LYS A 365 -9.75 -18.94 2.46
C LYS A 365 -8.78 -20.12 2.56
N VAL A 366 -7.50 -19.92 2.21
CA VAL A 366 -6.46 -20.96 2.19
C VAL A 366 -5.83 -21.18 3.57
N THR A 367 -5.49 -20.09 4.28
CA THR A 367 -4.77 -20.16 5.57
C THR A 367 -5.68 -20.30 6.79
N LYS A 368 -7.01 -20.44 6.58
CA LYS A 368 -8.05 -20.43 7.62
C LYS A 368 -8.10 -19.14 8.47
N GLY A 369 -7.52 -18.05 8.00
CA GLY A 369 -7.55 -16.72 8.63
C GLY A 369 -6.44 -16.48 9.66
N PRO A 370 -6.21 -15.21 10.04
CA PRO A 370 -5.21 -14.83 11.04
C PRO A 370 -5.52 -15.43 12.42
N GLY A 371 -4.48 -15.68 13.22
CA GLY A 371 -4.63 -16.17 14.59
C GLY A 371 -5.36 -15.19 15.51
N SER A 372 -5.16 -13.88 15.35
CA SER A 372 -5.81 -12.85 16.18
C SER A 372 -6.26 -11.64 15.35
N ARG A 373 -7.09 -10.77 15.92
CA ARG A 373 -7.52 -9.50 15.29
C ARG A 373 -6.30 -8.62 14.95
N ALA A 374 -5.37 -8.45 15.88
CA ALA A 374 -4.14 -7.67 15.66
C ALA A 374 -3.26 -8.24 14.55
N ALA A 375 -3.10 -9.57 14.46
CA ALA A 375 -2.40 -10.21 13.35
C ALA A 375 -3.14 -9.99 12.02
N GLY A 376 -4.48 -10.06 12.02
CA GLY A 376 -5.30 -9.80 10.85
C GLY A 376 -5.17 -8.38 10.32
N LEU A 377 -5.20 -7.39 11.21
CA LEU A 377 -4.98 -5.99 10.87
C LEU A 377 -3.58 -5.77 10.29
N ALA A 378 -2.54 -6.28 10.95
CA ALA A 378 -1.15 -6.15 10.49
C ALA A 378 -0.92 -6.79 9.12
N MET A 379 -1.51 -7.97 8.88
CA MET A 379 -1.47 -8.64 7.58
C MET A 379 -2.19 -7.85 6.49
N ALA A 380 -3.39 -7.32 6.79
CA ALA A 380 -4.14 -6.50 5.85
C ALA A 380 -3.39 -5.21 5.51
N TYR A 381 -2.85 -4.53 6.52
CA TYR A 381 -1.98 -3.37 6.33
C TYR A 381 -0.82 -3.69 5.38
N LYS A 382 -0.09 -4.79 5.60
CA LYS A 382 1.02 -5.18 4.72
C LYS A 382 0.62 -5.61 3.32
N LEU A 383 -0.54 -6.23 3.16
CA LEU A 383 -1.12 -6.51 1.84
C LEU A 383 -1.35 -5.24 1.04
N ILE A 384 -1.92 -4.23 1.69
CA ILE A 384 -2.24 -2.96 1.06
C ILE A 384 -0.96 -2.18 0.77
N ASP A 385 -0.05 -2.10 1.73
CA ASP A 385 1.26 -1.44 1.59
C ASP A 385 2.04 -2.00 0.38
N ALA A 386 2.09 -3.32 0.25
CA ALA A 386 2.72 -3.97 -0.91
C ALA A 386 1.95 -3.73 -2.23
N ALA A 387 0.62 -3.69 -2.19
CA ALA A 387 -0.21 -3.42 -3.37
C ALA A 387 -0.11 -1.96 -3.82
N ALA A 388 0.11 -1.02 -2.89
CA ALA A 388 0.16 0.42 -3.16
C ALA A 388 1.24 0.80 -4.18
N ALA A 389 2.35 0.07 -4.21
CA ALA A 389 3.41 0.25 -5.21
C ALA A 389 2.94 0.07 -6.67
N ARG A 390 1.83 -0.65 -6.89
CA ARG A 390 1.25 -0.89 -8.23
C ARG A 390 0.02 -0.03 -8.51
N TRP A 391 -0.40 0.82 -7.58
CA TRP A 391 -1.57 1.65 -7.79
C TRP A 391 -1.26 2.76 -8.80
N ARG A 392 -2.04 2.76 -9.88
CA ARG A 392 -2.04 3.86 -10.84
C ARG A 392 -2.71 5.09 -10.23
N ALA A 393 -2.19 6.27 -10.55
CA ALA A 393 -2.82 7.56 -10.24
C ALA A 393 -4.24 7.66 -10.85
N VAL A 394 -5.01 8.67 -10.45
CA VAL A 394 -6.22 9.02 -11.20
C VAL A 394 -5.86 9.52 -12.60
N ASN A 395 -6.79 9.46 -13.56
CA ASN A 395 -6.54 10.03 -14.88
C ASN A 395 -6.42 11.55 -14.75
N ALA A 396 -5.65 12.21 -15.63
CA ALA A 396 -5.38 13.66 -15.55
C ALA A 396 -5.04 14.16 -14.12
N PRO A 397 -3.98 13.63 -13.47
CA PRO A 397 -3.67 13.91 -12.06
C PRO A 397 -3.62 15.39 -11.66
N HIS A 398 -3.19 16.25 -12.59
CA HIS A 398 -3.09 17.70 -12.38
C HIS A 398 -4.45 18.37 -12.08
N LEU A 399 -5.57 17.79 -12.51
CA LEU A 399 -6.91 18.31 -12.23
C LEU A 399 -7.33 18.12 -10.77
N VAL A 400 -6.67 17.22 -10.03
CA VAL A 400 -6.98 16.98 -8.60
C VAL A 400 -6.67 18.22 -7.77
N ALA A 401 -5.59 18.93 -8.07
CA ALA A 401 -5.27 20.20 -7.42
C ALA A 401 -6.32 21.29 -7.71
N LEU A 402 -6.89 21.32 -8.91
CA LEU A 402 -7.97 22.25 -9.27
C LEU A 402 -9.26 21.95 -8.49
N VAL A 403 -9.61 20.67 -8.37
CA VAL A 403 -10.74 20.24 -7.52
C VAL A 403 -10.52 20.68 -6.08
N ARG A 404 -9.30 20.51 -5.56
CA ARG A 404 -8.96 20.98 -4.21
C ARG A 404 -9.06 22.49 -4.04
N ALA A 405 -8.68 23.25 -5.07
CA ALA A 405 -8.82 24.70 -5.09
C ALA A 405 -10.28 25.19 -5.26
N GLY A 406 -11.25 24.28 -5.37
CA GLY A 406 -12.66 24.63 -5.52
C GLY A 406 -13.05 25.04 -6.95
N ALA A 407 -12.29 24.60 -7.96
CA ALA A 407 -12.68 24.81 -9.36
C ALA A 407 -14.01 24.12 -9.66
N VAL A 408 -14.86 24.77 -10.45
CA VAL A 408 -16.18 24.26 -10.82
C VAL A 408 -16.07 23.49 -12.12
N PHE A 409 -16.58 22.25 -12.13
CA PHE A 409 -16.68 21.43 -13.34
C PHE A 409 -18.14 21.30 -13.73
N HIS A 410 -18.51 21.87 -14.88
CA HIS A 410 -19.84 21.71 -15.44
C HIS A 410 -19.82 20.59 -16.47
N LYS A 411 -20.61 19.54 -16.23
CA LYS A 411 -20.66 18.34 -17.10
C LYS A 411 -19.27 17.73 -17.32
N GLY A 412 -18.45 17.72 -16.26
CA GLY A 412 -17.09 17.17 -16.28
C GLY A 412 -16.03 18.05 -16.93
N LYS A 413 -16.39 19.25 -17.42
CA LYS A 413 -15.46 20.21 -18.02
C LYS A 413 -15.21 21.38 -17.09
N LEU A 414 -13.96 21.81 -16.99
CA LEU A 414 -13.57 22.97 -16.18
C LEU A 414 -14.29 24.22 -16.70
N LEU A 415 -15.00 24.92 -15.83
CA LEU A 415 -15.49 26.27 -16.13
C LEU A 415 -14.36 27.27 -15.82
N GLU A 416 -13.78 27.85 -16.85
CA GLU A 416 -12.90 29.01 -16.68
C GLU A 416 -13.73 30.17 -16.12
N ARG A 417 -13.20 30.89 -15.12
CA ARG A 417 -13.86 32.12 -14.65
C ARG A 417 -13.94 33.09 -15.83
N PRO A 418 -15.05 33.81 -16.04
CA PRO A 418 -15.09 34.89 -17.02
C PRO A 418 -13.99 35.91 -16.68
N THR A 419 -12.97 36.02 -17.52
CA THR A 419 -11.97 37.09 -17.46
C THR A 419 -12.58 38.37 -17.98
N GLU A 420 -13.43 39.03 -17.20
CA GLU A 420 -13.84 40.42 -17.46
C GLU A 420 -14.72 40.93 -16.30
N ILE A 421 -14.14 41.66 -15.36
CA ILE A 421 -14.60 43.00 -14.89
C ILE A 421 -13.39 43.67 -14.22
N THR A 422 -12.53 44.33 -15.01
CA THR A 422 -11.77 45.47 -14.45
C THR A 422 -12.72 46.67 -14.57
N PRO A 423 -13.17 47.29 -13.46
CA PRO A 423 -13.96 48.51 -13.56
C PRO A 423 -13.14 49.57 -14.30
N PRO A 424 -13.72 50.33 -15.25
CA PRO A 424 -13.00 51.44 -15.86
C PRO A 424 -12.59 52.43 -14.77
N THR A 425 -11.32 52.81 -14.78
CA THR A 425 -10.77 53.86 -13.91
C THR A 425 -11.60 55.13 -14.09
N PRO A 426 -12.14 55.74 -13.02
CA PRO A 426 -12.85 57.01 -13.15
C PRO A 426 -11.87 58.11 -13.63
N PRO A 427 -12.34 59.10 -14.41
CA PRO A 427 -11.48 60.16 -14.91
C PRO A 427 -10.92 60.97 -13.73
N SER A 428 -9.61 61.25 -13.78
CA SER A 428 -8.93 62.10 -12.80
C SER A 428 -9.34 63.56 -13.02
N ASP A 429 -10.19 64.08 -12.15
CA ASP A 429 -10.32 65.53 -11.95
C ASP A 429 -9.04 66.04 -11.28
N GLY A 430 -8.28 66.88 -11.97
CA GLY A 430 -7.15 67.55 -11.36
C GLY A 430 -6.15 68.12 -12.36
N ASP A 431 -6.51 69.23 -13.00
CA ASP A 431 -5.51 70.27 -13.30
C ASP A 431 -6.17 71.65 -13.25
N GLN A 432 -6.26 72.18 -12.03
CA GLN A 432 -6.26 73.62 -11.79
C GLN A 432 -4.95 73.95 -11.09
N GLN A 433 -3.97 74.45 -11.85
CA GLN A 433 -2.90 75.28 -11.30
C GLN A 433 -2.98 76.66 -11.92
N ALA A 434 -3.22 77.63 -11.04
CA ALA A 434 -3.08 79.05 -11.27
C ALA A 434 -1.60 79.47 -11.18
N GLY A 435 -1.25 80.56 -11.87
CA GLY A 435 0.08 81.20 -11.86
C GLY A 435 0.42 81.79 -13.23
N THR A 436 -0.12 82.95 -13.65
CA THR A 436 0.31 84.34 -13.36
C THR A 436 1.80 84.62 -13.58
N GLU A 437 2.17 85.33 -14.66
CA GLU A 437 2.93 86.61 -14.70
C GLU A 437 3.26 87.02 -16.16
N VAL A 438 2.74 88.16 -16.66
CA VAL A 438 3.37 89.50 -16.80
C VAL A 438 4.52 89.57 -17.81
N ALA A 439 4.24 90.13 -19.01
CA ALA A 439 4.93 91.25 -19.66
C ALA A 439 4.21 91.60 -20.99
#